data_AF-A0A2D6MFR8-F1
#
_entry.id   AF-A0A2D6MFR8-F1
#
_cell.length_a   1.000
_cell.length_b   1.000
_cell.length_c   1.000
_cell.angle_alpha   90.00
_cell.angle_beta   90.00
_cell.angle_gamma   90.00
#
_symmetry.space_group_name_H-M   'P 1'
#
loop_
_entity.id
_entity.type
_entity.pdbx_description
1 polymer ?
#
loop_
_entity_poly.entity_id
_entity_poly.type
_entity_poly.pdbx_seq_one_letter_code
_entity_poly.pdbx_strand_id
1 'polypeptide(L)'
;MKEAPEAVYLIIPLMKELGMRWGDIKKAPRHELEGILMAYSIYNQMHAFDGYSAEDISEQAKSRPQIRGDYAKYLEINAKYQERTGRRKKTQSFKDLL
;
A
#
# COMPACT_ATOMS: atom_id res chain seq x y z
N MET A 1 28.32 1.06 18.26
CA MET A 1 27.22 1.15 17.26
C MET A 1 26.69 -0.26 17.03
N LYS A 2 25.74 -0.71 17.83
CA LYS A 2 25.11 -2.03 17.67
C LYS A 2 23.65 -1.78 17.33
N GLU A 3 23.32 -2.04 16.07
CA GLU A 3 21.97 -2.28 15.53
C GLU A 3 20.89 -1.29 15.95
N ALA A 4 20.70 -0.22 15.16
CA ALA A 4 19.54 0.65 15.26
C ALA A 4 18.55 0.36 14.11
N PRO A 5 17.82 -0.78 14.15
CA PRO A 5 16.82 -1.11 13.13
C PRO A 5 15.76 0.00 13.02
N GLU A 6 15.48 0.71 14.12
CA GLU A 6 14.56 1.86 14.13
C GLU A 6 14.97 2.99 13.20
N ALA A 7 16.27 3.29 13.09
CA ALA A 7 16.74 4.35 12.21
C ALA A 7 16.36 4.05 10.75
N VAL A 8 16.49 2.78 10.35
CA VAL A 8 16.23 2.32 8.98
C VAL A 8 14.75 2.11 8.71
N TYR A 9 14.02 1.49 9.63
CA TYR A 9 12.63 1.06 9.41
C TYR A 9 11.58 2.08 9.83
N LEU A 10 11.94 3.07 10.66
CA LEU A 10 11.01 4.08 11.17
C LEU A 10 11.47 5.49 10.78
N ILE A 11 12.64 5.93 11.28
CA ILE A 11 13.04 7.33 11.20
C ILE A 11 13.33 7.77 9.75
N ILE A 12 14.16 7.02 9.02
CA ILE A 12 14.52 7.38 7.63
C ILE A 12 13.28 7.46 6.73
N PRO A 13 12.35 6.47 6.72
CA PRO A 13 11.12 6.57 5.95
C PRO A 13 10.26 7.80 6.31
N LEU A 14 10.07 8.09 7.60
CA LEU A 14 9.30 9.27 8.03
C LEU A 14 9.92 10.58 7.54
N MET A 15 11.24 10.68 7.56
CA MET A 15 11.94 11.88 7.10
C MET A 15 11.96 11.98 5.58
N LYS A 16 12.35 10.92 4.88
CA LYS A 16 12.60 10.94 3.43
C LYS A 16 11.31 10.93 2.62
N GLU A 17 10.36 10.08 3.01
CA GLU A 17 9.15 9.84 2.22
C GLU A 17 8.02 10.77 2.64
N LEU A 18 7.95 11.13 3.94
CA LEU A 18 6.88 11.96 4.50
C LEU A 18 7.34 13.36 4.90
N GLY A 19 8.63 13.68 4.76
CA GLY A 19 9.17 15.02 5.02
C GLY A 19 9.13 15.45 6.49
N MET A 20 8.93 14.52 7.44
CA MET A 20 8.83 14.86 8.86
C MET A 20 10.16 15.36 9.40
N ARG A 21 10.13 16.41 10.22
CA ARG A 21 11.34 16.94 10.86
C ARG A 21 11.74 16.04 12.02
N TRP A 22 13.05 15.90 12.23
CA TRP A 22 13.60 15.12 13.35
C TRP A 22 13.07 15.56 14.73
N GLY A 23 12.83 16.85 14.91
CA GLY A 23 12.26 17.39 16.14
C GLY A 23 10.83 16.91 16.41
N ASP A 24 10.04 16.69 15.37
CA ASP A 24 8.65 16.25 15.48
C ASP A 24 8.59 14.74 15.72
N ILE A 25 9.41 13.97 15.00
CA ILE A 25 9.57 12.52 15.21
C ILE A 25 9.93 12.20 16.66
N LYS A 26 10.85 12.96 17.27
CA LYS A 26 11.25 12.74 18.67
C LYS A 26 10.18 13.07 19.71
N LYS A 27 9.18 13.88 19.34
CA LYS A 27 8.10 14.31 20.25
C LYS A 27 6.84 13.45 20.10
N ALA A 28 6.69 12.76 18.98
CA ALA A 28 5.54 11.91 18.71
C ALA A 28 5.68 10.54 19.41
N PRO A 29 4.57 9.96 19.91
CA PRO A 29 4.56 8.59 20.37
C PRO A 29 4.91 7.60 19.25
N ARG A 30 5.67 6.57 19.58
CA ARG A 30 6.17 5.58 18.60
C ARG A 30 5.05 4.89 17.82
N HIS A 31 3.97 4.48 18.48
CA HIS A 31 2.85 3.79 17.84
C HIS A 31 2.13 4.66 16.81
N GLU A 32 2.09 5.98 17.01
CA GLU A 32 1.54 6.92 16.02
C GLU A 32 2.43 6.99 14.79
N LEU A 33 3.75 7.06 14.98
CA LEU A 33 4.73 7.06 13.89
C LEU A 33 4.67 5.77 13.05
N GLU A 34 4.57 4.62 13.71
CA GLU A 34 4.40 3.32 13.06
C GLU A 34 3.06 3.26 12.31
N GLY A 35 1.98 3.80 12.90
CA GLY A 35 0.68 3.93 12.26
C GLY A 35 0.72 4.80 11.00
N ILE A 36 1.44 5.92 11.04
CA ILE A 36 1.65 6.81 9.88
C ILE A 36 2.38 6.07 8.76
N LEU A 37 3.48 5.36 9.06
CA LEU A 37 4.19 4.57 8.05
C LEU A 37 3.34 3.44 7.47
N MET A 38 2.54 2.78 8.30
CA MET A 38 1.60 1.77 7.83
C MET A 38 0.57 2.37 6.88
N ALA A 39 0.00 3.54 7.23
CA ALA A 39 -0.93 4.26 6.37
C ALA A 39 -0.28 4.66 5.03
N TYR A 40 0.95 5.16 5.05
CA TYR A 40 1.72 5.49 3.85
C TYR A 40 1.99 4.26 2.97
N SER A 41 2.36 3.12 3.57
CA SER A 41 2.56 1.86 2.84
C SER A 41 1.29 1.39 2.14
N ILE A 42 0.15 1.44 2.84
CA ILE A 42 -1.16 1.09 2.27
C ILE A 42 -1.54 2.06 1.15
N TYR A 43 -1.32 3.37 1.33
CA TYR A 43 -1.58 4.39 0.31
C TYR A 43 -0.78 4.09 -0.97
N ASN A 44 0.52 3.84 -0.85
CA ASN A 44 1.37 3.51 -1.99
C ASN A 44 0.91 2.24 -2.70
N GLN A 45 0.52 1.19 -1.96
CA GLN A 45 0.00 -0.03 -2.56
C GLN A 45 -1.34 0.18 -3.24
N MET A 46 -2.22 1.01 -2.67
CA MET A 46 -3.54 1.31 -3.23
C MET A 46 -3.45 2.10 -4.53
N HIS A 47 -2.39 2.89 -4.73
CA HIS A 47 -2.17 3.74 -5.89
C HIS A 47 -1.05 3.25 -6.83
N ALA A 48 -0.45 2.09 -6.56
CA ALA A 48 0.71 1.58 -7.29
C ALA A 48 0.46 1.39 -8.80
N PHE A 49 -0.79 1.14 -9.18
CA PHE A 49 -1.19 0.86 -10.57
C PHE A 49 -2.28 1.81 -11.08
N ASP A 50 -2.41 2.98 -10.46
CA ASP A 50 -3.34 3.99 -10.95
C ASP A 50 -2.97 4.43 -12.37
N GLY A 51 -3.97 4.46 -13.25
CA GLY A 51 -3.80 4.81 -14.66
C GLY A 51 -3.32 3.67 -15.57
N TYR A 52 -3.05 2.47 -15.05
CA TYR A 52 -2.73 1.29 -15.85
C TYR A 52 -3.97 0.44 -16.12
N SER A 53 -4.08 -0.08 -17.35
CA SER A 53 -5.06 -1.11 -17.70
C SER A 53 -4.56 -2.51 -17.33
N ALA A 54 -5.45 -3.50 -17.29
CA ALA A 54 -5.07 -4.88 -17.03
C ALA A 54 -4.12 -5.44 -18.12
N GLU A 55 -4.28 -4.97 -19.35
CA GLU A 55 -3.44 -5.29 -20.50
C GLU A 55 -2.02 -4.74 -20.30
N ASP A 56 -1.88 -3.49 -19.85
CA ASP A 56 -0.57 -2.89 -19.56
C ASP A 56 0.18 -3.68 -18.49
N ILE A 57 -0.52 -4.10 -17.44
CA ILE A 57 0.06 -4.92 -16.37
C ILE A 57 0.48 -6.29 -16.91
N SER A 58 -0.35 -6.91 -17.75
CA SER A 58 -0.05 -8.21 -18.37
C SER A 58 1.21 -8.15 -19.22
N GLU A 59 1.39 -7.08 -20.00
CA GLU A 59 2.59 -6.87 -20.82
C GLU A 59 3.83 -6.67 -19.95
N GLN A 60 3.75 -5.79 -18.95
CA GLN A 60 4.86 -5.56 -18.02
C GLN A 60 5.25 -6.85 -17.26
N ALA A 61 4.26 -7.68 -16.91
CA ALA A 61 4.49 -8.94 -16.21
C ALA A 61 5.26 -9.99 -17.03
N LYS A 62 5.31 -9.86 -18.36
CA LYS A 62 6.12 -10.75 -19.21
C LYS A 62 7.62 -10.55 -18.97
N SER A 63 8.05 -9.30 -18.78
CA SER A 63 9.45 -8.97 -18.49
C SER A 63 9.76 -8.94 -16.98
N ARG A 64 8.75 -8.68 -16.15
CA ARG A 64 8.86 -8.50 -14.70
C ARG A 64 7.79 -9.30 -13.96
N PRO A 65 8.02 -10.61 -13.69
CA PRO A 65 6.98 -11.49 -13.14
C PRO A 65 6.44 -11.07 -11.77
N GLN A 66 7.22 -10.34 -10.95
CA GLN A 66 6.80 -9.87 -9.63
C GLN A 66 5.59 -8.93 -9.70
N ILE A 67 5.42 -8.21 -10.82
CA ILE A 67 4.30 -7.29 -11.06
C ILE A 67 2.96 -8.00 -10.90
N ARG A 68 2.88 -9.30 -11.21
CA ARG A 68 1.64 -10.07 -10.99
C ARG A 68 1.24 -10.11 -9.52
N GLY A 69 2.21 -10.33 -8.63
CA GLY A 69 1.98 -10.37 -7.19
C GLY A 69 1.64 -9.00 -6.63
N ASP A 70 2.31 -7.96 -7.13
CA ASP A 70 2.04 -6.58 -6.70
C ASP A 70 0.66 -6.12 -7.17
N TYR A 71 0.26 -6.47 -8.39
CA TYR A 71 -1.08 -6.16 -8.91
C TYR A 71 -2.18 -6.90 -8.15
N ALA A 72 -1.95 -8.16 -7.76
CA ALA A 72 -2.90 -8.89 -6.92
C ALA A 72 -3.13 -8.19 -5.56
N LYS A 73 -2.05 -7.71 -4.91
CA LYS A 73 -2.14 -6.94 -3.65
C LYS A 73 -2.89 -5.61 -3.85
N TYR A 74 -2.61 -4.90 -4.94
CA TYR A 74 -3.32 -3.67 -5.32
C TYR A 74 -4.83 -3.92 -5.45
N LEU A 75 -5.23 -4.98 -6.16
CA LEU A 75 -6.64 -5.35 -6.34
C LEU A 75 -7.31 -5.69 -5.00
N GLU A 76 -6.63 -6.46 -4.14
CA GLU A 76 -7.14 -6.84 -2.82
C GLU A 76 -7.39 -5.62 -1.92
N ILE A 77 -6.42 -4.69 -1.85
CA ILE A 77 -6.54 -3.48 -1.02
C ILE A 77 -7.65 -2.57 -1.55
N ASN A 78 -7.71 -2.37 -2.86
CA ASN A 78 -8.76 -1.57 -3.47
C ASN A 78 -10.16 -2.19 -3.28
N ALA A 79 -10.28 -3.52 -3.37
CA ALA A 79 -11.54 -4.21 -3.08
C ALA A 79 -12.00 -3.99 -1.62
N LYS A 80 -11.09 -4.15 -0.65
CA LYS A 80 -11.38 -3.87 0.77
C LYS A 80 -11.77 -2.41 1.01
N TYR A 81 -11.10 -1.47 0.34
CA TYR A 81 -11.42 -0.05 0.44
C TYR A 81 -12.80 0.26 -0.15
N GLN A 82 -13.14 -0.31 -1.31
CA GLN A 82 -14.46 -0.17 -1.93
C GLN A 82 -15.56 -0.76 -1.03
N GLU A 83 -15.32 -1.91 -0.40
CA GLU A 83 -16.27 -2.48 0.56
C GLU A 83 -16.51 -1.55 1.75
N ARG A 84 -15.44 -1.03 2.37
CA ARG A 84 -15.52 -0.12 3.52
C ARG A 84 -16.19 1.21 3.21
N THR A 85 -16.04 1.70 1.98
CA THR A 85 -16.65 2.94 1.51
C THR A 85 -18.09 2.75 1.00
N GLY A 86 -18.67 1.55 1.18
CA GLY A 86 -20.04 1.24 0.78
C GLY A 86 -20.23 1.00 -0.72
N ARG A 87 -19.13 1.03 -1.50
CA ARG A 87 -19.11 0.66 -2.92
C ARG A 87 -18.95 -0.85 -3.06
N ARG A 88 -19.90 -1.62 -2.50
CA ARG A 88 -19.89 -3.08 -2.69
C ARG A 88 -20.09 -3.38 -4.17
N LYS A 89 -19.09 -4.02 -4.80
CA LYS A 89 -19.32 -4.75 -6.04
C LYS A 89 -20.42 -5.76 -5.75
N LYS A 90 -21.51 -5.75 -6.53
CA LYS A 90 -22.48 -6.85 -6.51
C LYS A 90 -21.70 -8.10 -6.91
N THR A 91 -21.33 -8.92 -5.93
CA THR A 91 -20.89 -10.29 -6.22
C THR A 91 -22.07 -10.97 -6.88
N GLN A 92 -21.93 -11.31 -8.16
CA GLN A 92 -22.88 -12.21 -8.81
C GLN A 92 -22.86 -13.50 -8.00
N SER A 93 -24.01 -13.83 -7.42
CA SER A 93 -24.19 -15.15 -6.81
C SER A 93 -23.93 -16.19 -7.89
N PHE A 94 -23.49 -17.38 -7.52
CA PHE A 94 -23.44 -18.51 -8.47
C PHE A 94 -24.82 -18.76 -9.12
N LYS A 95 -25.91 -18.43 -8.42
CA LYS A 95 -27.28 -18.45 -8.97
C LYS A 95 -27.56 -17.38 -10.03
N ASP A 96 -26.76 -16.32 -10.08
CA ASP A 96 -26.89 -15.23 -11.07
C ASP A 96 -25.98 -15.45 -12.30
N LEU A 97 -25.16 -16.51 -12.27
CA LEU A 97 -24.24 -16.92 -13.33
C LEU A 97 -24.76 -18.11 -14.17
N LEU A 98 -25.85 -18.74 -13.73
CA LEU A 98 -26.59 -19.81 -14.41
C LEU A 98 -27.89 -19.26 -14.99
#